data_AF-A0A7R9V489-F1
#
_entry.id   AF-A0A7R9V489-F1
#
_cell.length_a   1.000
_cell.length_b   1.000
_cell.length_c   1.000
_cell.angle_alpha   90.00
_cell.angle_beta   90.00
_cell.angle_gamma   90.00
#
_symmetry.space_group_name_H-M   'P 1'
#
loop_
_entity.id
_entity.type
_entity.pdbx_description
1 polymer ?
#
loop_
_entity_poly.entity_id
_entity_poly.type
_entity_poly.pdbx_seq_one_letter_code
_entity_poly.pdbx_strand_id
1 'polypeptide(L)'
;AREGATCTALLTAGVSALHLRKPESSRQQVEALLRTIPSDLQKRVMLHQHHELARDYDVMGLHYPERVRPPAPLQPVPHSPHLLQSTSFHSLQQLEVDWGPDLNYAFLSPIYDSISKKGYSA
;
A
#
# COMPACT_ATOMS: atom_id res chain seq x y z
N ALA A 1 2.16 15.98 -13.79
CA ALA A 1 2.77 17.18 -13.18
C ALA A 1 2.14 17.53 -11.83
N ARG A 2 0.86 17.94 -11.76
CA ARG A 2 0.22 18.38 -10.49
C ARG A 2 0.17 17.31 -9.39
N GLU A 3 -0.07 16.06 -9.76
CA GLU A 3 -0.23 14.99 -8.78
C GLU A 3 1.07 14.65 -8.04
N GLY A 4 2.19 14.50 -8.75
CA GLY A 4 3.51 14.30 -8.13
C GLY A 4 3.90 15.43 -7.17
N ALA A 5 3.58 16.68 -7.55
CA ALA A 5 3.79 17.83 -6.67
C ALA A 5 2.94 17.76 -5.40
N THR A 6 1.70 17.25 -5.50
CA THR A 6 0.83 17.03 -4.34
C THR A 6 1.36 15.94 -3.43
N CYS A 7 1.78 14.79 -4.00
CA CYS A 7 2.42 13.72 -3.23
C CYS A 7 3.68 14.23 -2.51
N THR A 8 4.51 14.99 -3.21
CA THR A 8 5.72 15.61 -2.64
C THR A 8 5.36 16.55 -1.50
N ALA A 9 4.38 17.44 -1.67
CA ALA A 9 3.96 18.37 -0.62
C ALA A 9 3.46 17.63 0.64
N LEU A 10 2.65 16.59 0.48
CA LEU A 10 2.16 15.77 1.60
C LEU A 10 3.30 15.05 2.35
N LEU A 11 4.26 14.49 1.60
CA LEU A 11 5.44 13.83 2.18
C LEU A 11 6.32 14.84 2.91
N THR A 12 6.58 16.01 2.33
CA THR A 12 7.34 17.08 2.98
C THR A 12 6.63 17.62 4.23
N ALA A 13 5.29 17.64 4.24
CA ALA A 13 4.50 18.05 5.39
C ALA A 13 4.47 17.03 6.55
N GLY A 14 5.08 15.85 6.39
CA GLY A 14 5.27 14.88 7.48
C GLY A 14 4.39 13.64 7.43
N VAL A 15 3.68 13.37 6.33
CA VAL A 15 2.99 12.08 6.14
C VAL A 15 4.01 10.94 6.25
N SER A 16 3.75 9.98 7.14
CA SER A 16 4.64 8.85 7.41
C SER A 16 4.58 7.79 6.31
N ALA A 17 3.40 7.58 5.73
CA ALA A 17 3.13 6.57 4.71
C ALA A 17 2.15 7.10 3.65
N LEU A 18 2.60 7.24 2.40
CA LEU A 18 1.76 7.57 1.27
C LEU A 18 1.40 6.30 0.49
N HIS A 19 0.15 5.86 0.59
CA HIS A 19 -0.33 4.72 -0.18
C HIS A 19 -0.69 5.12 -1.60
N LEU A 20 0.14 4.69 -2.56
CA LEU A 20 -0.06 4.99 -3.98
C LEU A 20 -0.99 3.96 -4.62
N ARG A 21 -2.30 4.27 -4.61
CA ARG A 21 -3.36 3.42 -5.18
C ARG A 21 -3.95 4.02 -6.45
N LYS A 22 -3.79 3.32 -7.57
CA LYS A 22 -4.27 3.71 -8.91
C LYS A 22 -4.76 2.46 -9.65
N PRO A 23 -5.96 1.95 -9.32
CA PRO A 23 -6.41 0.62 -9.75
C PRO A 23 -6.56 0.47 -11.27
N GLU A 24 -6.80 1.57 -11.98
CA GLU A 24 -7.00 1.58 -13.43
C GLU A 24 -5.74 2.00 -14.20
N SER A 25 -4.67 2.39 -13.49
CA SER A 25 -3.45 2.86 -14.14
C SER A 25 -2.54 1.69 -14.53
N SER A 26 -1.92 1.80 -15.70
CA SER A 26 -0.88 0.87 -16.13
C SER A 26 0.39 0.99 -15.27
N ARG A 27 1.27 -0.01 -15.36
CA ARG A 27 2.60 0.04 -14.72
C ARG A 27 3.34 1.32 -15.11
N GLN A 28 3.35 1.67 -16.39
CA GLN A 28 4.07 2.85 -16.90
C GLN A 28 3.49 4.15 -16.33
N GLN A 29 2.17 4.24 -16.15
CA GLN A 29 1.54 5.43 -15.58
C GLN A 29 1.88 5.59 -14.09
N VAL A 30 1.88 4.50 -13.34
CA VAL A 30 2.28 4.51 -11.92
C VAL A 30 3.77 4.83 -11.78
N GLU A 31 4.61 4.22 -12.61
CA GLU A 31 6.05 4.50 -12.65
C GLU A 31 6.34 5.96 -13.01
N ALA A 32 5.66 6.51 -14.02
CA ALA A 32 5.80 7.91 -14.41
C ALA A 32 5.43 8.86 -13.27
N LEU A 33 4.41 8.55 -12.47
CA LEU A 33 4.07 9.32 -11.28
C LEU A 33 5.14 9.16 -10.19
N LEU A 34 5.60 7.94 -9.92
CA LEU A 34 6.64 7.68 -8.92
C LEU A 34 7.93 8.46 -9.22
N ARG A 35 8.34 8.51 -10.49
CA ARG A 35 9.51 9.31 -10.96
C ARG A 35 9.38 10.81 -10.71
N THR A 36 8.16 11.33 -10.51
CA THR A 36 7.97 12.76 -10.20
C THR A 36 8.09 13.08 -8.72
N ILE A 37 8.16 12.07 -7.85
CA ILE A 37 8.39 12.22 -6.42
C ILE A 37 9.91 12.15 -6.18
N PRO A 38 10.52 13.11 -5.46
CA PRO A 38 11.93 13.04 -5.06
C PRO A 38 12.29 11.70 -4.42
N SER A 39 13.43 11.12 -4.82
CA SER A 39 13.82 9.75 -4.42
C SER A 39 13.96 9.58 -2.90
N ASP A 40 14.43 10.60 -2.19
CA ASP A 40 14.52 10.64 -0.73
C ASP A 40 13.16 10.55 -0.02
N LEU A 41 12.08 10.93 -0.71
CA LEU A 41 10.71 10.84 -0.22
C LEU A 41 10.02 9.53 -0.62
N GLN A 42 10.52 8.81 -1.64
CA GLN A 42 9.91 7.57 -2.13
C GLN A 42 9.93 6.45 -1.08
N LYS A 43 10.90 6.45 -0.14
CA LYS A 43 10.98 5.53 1.01
C LYS A 43 9.78 5.58 1.97
N ARG A 44 8.84 6.49 1.74
CA ARG A 44 7.56 6.60 2.46
C ARG A 44 6.35 6.25 1.60
N VAL A 45 6.56 5.75 0.38
CA VAL A 45 5.50 5.35 -0.55
C VAL A 45 5.22 3.86 -0.41
N MET A 46 3.94 3.48 -0.28
CA MET A 46 3.47 2.09 -0.32
C MET A 46 2.79 1.82 -1.65
N LEU A 47 3.19 0.76 -2.35
CA LEU A 47 2.57 0.37 -3.63
C LEU A 47 1.37 -0.55 -3.40
N HIS A 48 0.20 -0.18 -3.93
CA HIS A 48 -1.01 -1.02 -3.91
C HIS A 48 -1.14 -1.95 -5.12
N GLN A 49 -0.44 -1.64 -6.19
CA GLN A 49 -0.41 -2.41 -7.44
C GLN A 49 0.96 -2.20 -8.12
N HIS A 50 1.27 -3.02 -9.12
CA HIS A 50 2.56 -3.02 -9.83
C HIS A 50 3.76 -3.14 -8.86
N HIS A 51 3.67 -4.11 -7.94
CA HIS A 51 4.65 -4.34 -6.88
C HIS A 51 6.06 -4.64 -7.40
N GLU A 52 6.19 -5.10 -8.64
CA GLU A 52 7.48 -5.29 -9.31
C GLU A 52 8.29 -4.00 -9.43
N LEU A 53 7.66 -2.82 -9.35
CA LEU A 53 8.37 -1.53 -9.29
C LEU A 53 9.25 -1.41 -8.04
N ALA A 54 8.96 -2.13 -6.95
CA ALA A 54 9.81 -2.09 -5.76
C ALA A 54 11.22 -2.67 -5.98
N ARG A 55 11.49 -3.31 -7.12
CA ARG A 55 12.85 -3.74 -7.50
C ARG A 55 13.72 -2.58 -8.01
N ASP A 56 13.08 -1.57 -8.59
CA ASP A 56 13.73 -0.47 -9.28
C ASP A 56 13.71 0.83 -8.44
N TYR A 57 12.88 0.88 -7.39
CA TYR A 57 12.63 2.07 -6.57
C TYR A 57 12.69 1.74 -5.08
N ASP A 58 13.31 2.63 -4.30
CA ASP A 58 13.43 2.54 -2.85
C ASP A 58 12.12 2.96 -2.16
N VAL A 59 11.07 2.18 -2.36
CA VAL A 59 9.74 2.41 -1.78
C VAL A 59 9.68 1.85 -0.36
N MET A 60 8.70 2.33 0.43
CA MET A 60 8.53 1.86 1.80
C MET A 60 8.10 0.39 1.88
N GLY A 61 7.29 -0.06 0.92
CA GLY A 61 6.73 -1.40 0.96
C GLY A 61 5.54 -1.63 0.04
N LEU A 62 4.89 -2.76 0.26
CA LEU A 62 3.81 -3.30 -0.55
C LEU A 62 2.54 -3.42 0.29
N HIS A 63 1.44 -2.89 -0.24
CA HIS A 63 0.11 -3.15 0.30
C HIS A 63 -0.64 -4.07 -0.66
N TYR A 64 -1.08 -5.22 -0.17
CA TYR A 64 -1.87 -6.19 -0.93
C TYR A 64 -3.35 -5.94 -0.70
N PRO A 65 -4.13 -5.53 -1.71
CA PRO A 65 -5.59 -5.57 -1.62
C PRO A 65 -6.05 -7.00 -1.35
N GLU A 66 -7.08 -7.18 -0.51
CA GLU A 66 -7.58 -8.50 -0.10
C GLU A 66 -7.77 -9.48 -1.28
N ARG A 67 -8.38 -9.02 -2.37
CA ARG A 67 -8.66 -9.82 -3.58
C ARG A 67 -7.43 -10.46 -4.25
N VAL A 68 -6.24 -9.95 -3.97
CA VAL A 68 -4.96 -10.41 -4.54
C VAL A 68 -3.91 -10.63 -3.46
N ARG A 69 -4.37 -10.79 -2.21
CA ARG A 69 -3.51 -11.09 -1.07
C ARG A 69 -2.87 -12.47 -1.26
N PRO A 70 -1.54 -12.61 -1.09
CA PRO A 70 -0.88 -13.91 -1.06
C PRO A 70 -1.41 -14.79 0.08
N PRO A 71 -1.19 -16.12 0.04
CA PRO A 71 -1.52 -16.99 1.15
C PRO A 71 -0.93 -16.50 2.47
N ALA A 72 -1.72 -16.61 3.55
CA ALA A 72 -1.29 -16.28 4.89
C ALA A 72 -0.54 -17.48 5.54
N PRO A 73 0.44 -17.22 6.43
CA PRO A 73 1.02 -15.91 6.71
C PRO A 73 1.81 -15.40 5.49
N LEU A 74 1.81 -14.08 5.29
CA LEU A 74 2.65 -13.46 4.26
C LEU A 74 4.10 -13.91 4.46
N GLN A 75 4.77 -14.18 3.36
CA GLN A 75 6.19 -14.53 3.33
C GLN A 75 7.02 -13.27 3.09
N PRO A 76 8.30 -13.22 3.50
CA PRO A 76 9.17 -12.09 3.21
C PRO A 76 9.26 -11.86 1.70
N VAL A 77 9.34 -10.59 1.27
CA VAL A 77 9.52 -10.28 -0.15
C VAL A 77 10.90 -10.77 -0.60
N PRO A 78 10.98 -11.69 -1.58
CA PRO A 78 12.26 -12.25 -2.02
C PRO A 78 13.23 -11.15 -2.46
N HIS A 79 14.47 -11.24 -1.98
CA HIS A 79 15.54 -10.26 -2.25
C HIS A 79 15.28 -8.83 -1.77
N SER A 80 14.17 -8.56 -1.08
CA SER A 80 13.82 -7.23 -0.56
C SER A 80 13.21 -7.32 0.85
N PRO A 81 13.89 -7.93 1.84
CA PRO A 81 13.34 -8.18 3.17
C PRO A 81 13.10 -6.90 4.00
N HIS A 82 13.59 -5.75 3.54
CA HIS A 82 13.38 -4.45 4.18
C HIS A 82 12.02 -3.83 3.82
N LEU A 83 11.35 -4.32 2.77
CA LEU A 83 10.05 -3.79 2.36
C LEU A 83 8.99 -4.17 3.37
N LEU A 84 8.25 -3.16 3.85
CA LEU A 84 7.10 -3.41 4.70
C LEU A 84 5.99 -4.11 3.89
N GLN A 85 5.27 -5.03 4.51
CA GLN A 85 4.08 -5.65 3.93
C GLN A 85 2.84 -5.30 4.73
N SER A 86 1.77 -4.99 4.00
CA SER A 86 0.47 -4.66 4.56
C SER A 86 -0.65 -5.26 3.71
N THR A 87 -1.82 -5.48 4.31
CA THR A 87 -3.00 -5.91 3.58
C THR A 87 -4.29 -5.40 4.23
N SER A 88 -5.43 -5.63 3.58
CA SER A 88 -6.75 -5.22 4.07
C SER A 88 -7.51 -6.43 4.63
N PHE A 89 -8.21 -6.21 5.74
CA PHE A 89 -9.11 -7.15 6.39
C PHE A 89 -10.48 -6.53 6.63
N HIS A 90 -11.49 -7.39 6.65
CA HIS A 90 -12.88 -7.01 6.92
C HIS A 90 -13.48 -7.68 8.17
N SER A 91 -12.66 -8.39 8.95
CA SER A 91 -13.03 -8.89 10.27
C SER A 91 -11.81 -9.05 11.16
N LEU A 92 -12.00 -8.89 12.47
CA LEU A 92 -10.95 -9.14 13.47
C LEU A 92 -10.57 -10.62 13.52
N GLN A 93 -11.53 -11.53 13.36
CA GLN A 93 -11.26 -12.97 13.36
C GLN A 93 -10.29 -13.37 12.24
N GLN A 94 -10.51 -12.87 11.02
CA GLN A 94 -9.60 -13.18 9.91
C GLN A 94 -8.23 -12.51 10.10
N LEU A 95 -8.20 -11.30 10.66
CA LEU A 95 -6.95 -10.63 11.02
C LEU A 95 -6.13 -11.49 12.00
N GLU A 96 -6.76 -12.03 13.04
CA GLU A 96 -6.10 -12.89 14.04
C GLU A 96 -5.55 -14.19 13.42
N VAL A 97 -6.30 -14.83 12.53
CA VAL A 97 -5.90 -16.10 11.89
C VAL A 97 -4.77 -15.91 10.87
N ASP A 98 -4.86 -14.86 10.06
CA ASP A 98 -3.94 -14.63 8.93
C ASP A 98 -2.72 -13.78 9.33
N TRP A 99 -2.65 -13.28 10.57
CA TRP A 99 -1.51 -12.51 11.05
C TRP A 99 -0.23 -13.35 11.03
N GLY A 100 0.84 -12.77 10.49
CA GLY A 100 2.14 -13.43 10.34
C GLY A 100 3.29 -12.48 10.67
N PRO A 101 4.50 -13.01 10.89
CA PRO A 101 5.66 -12.21 11.29
C PRO A 101 6.05 -11.14 10.26
N ASP A 102 5.77 -11.39 8.98
CA ASP A 102 6.09 -10.46 7.89
C ASP A 102 4.98 -9.45 7.59
N LEU A 103 3.81 -9.57 8.22
CA LEU A 103 2.75 -8.57 8.12
C LEU A 103 3.03 -7.44 9.12
N ASN A 104 3.45 -6.28 8.64
CA ASN A 104 3.85 -5.17 9.52
C ASN A 104 2.66 -4.39 10.07
N TYR A 105 1.62 -4.19 9.26
CA TYR A 105 0.36 -3.56 9.66
C TYR A 105 -0.74 -3.88 8.66
N ALA A 106 -1.99 -3.66 9.07
CA ALA A 106 -3.13 -3.91 8.20
C ALA A 106 -4.14 -2.77 8.22
N PHE A 107 -4.93 -2.69 7.14
CA PHE A 107 -6.15 -1.88 7.13
C PHE A 107 -7.29 -2.76 7.58
N LEU A 108 -8.05 -2.29 8.57
CA LEU A 108 -9.30 -2.91 8.98
C LEU A 108 -10.44 -2.02 8.53
N SER A 109 -11.36 -2.56 7.75
CA SER A 109 -12.49 -1.82 7.20
C SER A 109 -13.70 -2.72 6.98
N PRO A 110 -14.93 -2.22 7.10
CA PRO A 110 -15.27 -0.94 7.69
C PRO A 110 -15.11 -0.96 9.22
N ILE A 111 -14.61 0.14 9.81
CA ILE A 111 -14.67 0.37 11.27
C ILE A 111 -16.06 0.90 11.67
N TYR A 112 -16.73 1.56 10.73
CA TYR A 112 -18.07 2.10 10.86
C TYR A 112 -18.83 1.83 9.56
N ASP A 113 -20.15 1.69 9.67
CA ASP A 113 -21.03 1.60 8.51
C ASP A 113 -20.77 2.74 7.53
N SER A 114 -20.70 2.39 6.25
CA SER A 114 -20.49 3.39 5.21
C SER A 114 -21.72 4.27 5.05
N ILE A 115 -21.56 5.56 5.32
CA ILE A 115 -22.60 6.58 5.09
C ILE A 115 -22.91 6.70 3.59
N SER A 116 -21.93 6.46 2.71
CA SER A 116 -22.04 6.69 1.26
C SER A 116 -22.25 5.42 0.42
N LYS A 117 -21.94 4.23 0.96
CA LYS A 117 -22.17 2.94 0.28
C LYS A 117 -23.24 2.15 1.01
N LYS A 118 -24.49 2.24 0.53
CA LYS A 118 -25.60 1.42 1.03
C LYS A 118 -25.21 -0.07 0.99
N GLY A 119 -25.22 -0.71 2.16
CA GLY A 119 -24.93 -2.15 2.34
C GLY A 119 -23.48 -2.49 2.71
N TYR A 120 -22.61 -1.50 2.92
CA TYR A 120 -21.27 -1.72 3.47
C TYR A 120 -21.29 -1.46 4.98
N SER A 121 -21.57 -2.52 5.75
CA SER A 121 -21.69 -2.49 7.22
C SER A 121 -20.44 -3.05 7.90
N ALA A 122 -20.14 -2.52 9.10
CA ALA A 122 -19.07 -3.00 10.00
C ALA A 122 -19.34 -4.40 10.54
#